data_AF-A0A0G0QA04-F1
#
_entry.id   AF-A0A0G0QA04-F1
#
_cell.length_a   1.000
_cell.length_b   1.000
_cell.length_c   1.000
_cell.angle_alpha   90.00
_cell.angle_beta   90.00
_cell.angle_gamma   90.00
#
_symmetry.space_group_name_H-M   'P 1'
#
loop_
_entity.id
_entity.type
_entity.pdbx_description
1 polymer ?
#
loop_
_entity_poly.entity_id
_entity_poly.type
_entity_poly.pdbx_seq_one_letter_code
_entity_poly.pdbx_strand_id
1 'polypeptide(L)'
;MTDEEKSKPNKNSLLVISVVALVVGVAAFLGGMKYQQTKSTTRFSGFNGEKGQFVQRMGGPSGNEANFQPINGEIISSDETSVTIKLQDGSSKIVLLSDSTSINKAESGSKEDLKEGEKVLVLGNSNSDGSVSAQSIQLNPPDRVIFRQENQ
;
A
#
# COMPACT_ATOMS: atom_id res chain seq x y z
N MET A 1 0.27 -38.92 -46.34
CA MET A 1 1.42 -38.01 -46.17
C MET A 1 1.25 -36.93 -47.22
N THR A 2 0.76 -35.75 -46.82
CA THR A 2 0.56 -34.59 -47.70
C THR A 2 1.44 -33.49 -47.14
N ASP A 3 2.51 -33.19 -47.87
CA ASP A 3 3.45 -32.14 -47.52
C ASP A 3 2.81 -30.77 -47.80
N GLU A 4 2.64 -29.96 -46.75
CA GLU A 4 2.28 -28.55 -46.85
C GLU A 4 3.50 -27.74 -47.30
N GLU A 5 3.55 -27.39 -48.58
CA GLU A 5 4.52 -26.41 -49.08
C GLU A 5 4.10 -25.00 -48.66
N LYS A 6 4.62 -24.53 -47.53
CA LYS A 6 4.40 -23.16 -47.06
C LYS A 6 5.24 -22.18 -47.89
N SER A 7 4.61 -21.57 -48.89
CA SER A 7 5.17 -20.52 -49.74
C SER A 7 5.85 -19.41 -48.92
N LYS A 8 7.14 -19.17 -49.18
CA LYS A 8 7.93 -18.11 -48.51
C LYS A 8 7.39 -16.73 -48.92
N PRO A 9 7.01 -15.87 -47.97
CA PRO A 9 6.50 -14.55 -48.29
C PRO A 9 7.58 -13.69 -48.96
N ASN A 10 7.20 -12.97 -50.02
CA ASN A 10 8.11 -12.05 -50.70
C ASN A 10 8.44 -10.84 -49.79
N LYS A 11 9.60 -10.21 -50.01
CA LYS A 11 10.10 -9.12 -49.15
C LYS A 11 9.09 -7.95 -49.03
N ASN A 12 8.31 -7.71 -50.08
CA ASN A 12 7.29 -6.66 -50.10
C ASN A 12 6.07 -7.03 -49.25
N SER A 13 5.65 -8.30 -49.25
CA SER A 13 4.61 -8.81 -48.34
C SER A 13 5.07 -8.75 -46.89
N LEU A 14 6.34 -9.06 -46.61
CA LEU A 14 6.91 -8.91 -45.26
C LEU A 14 6.91 -7.45 -44.78
N LEU A 15 7.27 -6.50 -45.65
CA LEU A 15 7.20 -5.07 -45.33
C LEU A 15 5.77 -4.60 -45.09
N VAL A 16 4.81 -5.01 -45.93
CA VAL A 16 3.39 -4.66 -45.76
C VAL A 16 2.83 -5.24 -44.47
N ILE A 17 3.12 -6.50 -44.14
CA ILE A 17 2.68 -7.14 -42.89
C ILE A 17 3.26 -6.41 -41.68
N SER A 18 4.54 -6.00 -41.73
CA SER A 18 5.19 -5.26 -40.63
C SER A 18 4.54 -3.88 -40.40
N VAL A 19 4.25 -3.14 -41.47
CA VAL A 19 3.59 -1.83 -41.37
C VAL A 19 2.16 -1.98 -40.85
N VAL A 20 1.40 -2.96 -41.33
CA VAL A 20 0.04 -3.24 -40.85
C VAL A 20 0.05 -3.63 -39.36
N ALA A 21 0.97 -4.49 -38.93
CA ALA A 21 1.11 -4.86 -37.52
C ALA A 21 1.45 -3.67 -36.63
N LEU A 22 2.30 -2.75 -37.09
CA LEU A 22 2.64 -1.52 -36.38
C LEU A 22 1.43 -0.59 -36.21
N VAL A 23 0.67 -0.38 -37.28
CA VAL A 23 -0.53 0.48 -37.26
C VAL A 23 -1.61 -0.13 -36.36
N VAL A 24 -1.84 -1.44 -36.44
CA VAL A 24 -2.81 -2.14 -35.59
C VAL A 24 -2.37 -2.12 -34.12
N GLY A 25 -1.09 -2.30 -33.83
CA GLY A 25 -0.55 -2.22 -32.48
C GLY A 25 -0.72 -0.85 -31.84
N VAL A 26 -0.43 0.23 -32.58
CA VAL A 26 -0.61 1.61 -32.10
C VAL A 26 -2.10 1.95 -31.92
N ALA A 27 -2.96 1.52 -32.85
CA ALA A 27 -4.40 1.74 -32.75
C ALA A 27 -5.03 0.98 -31.56
N ALA A 28 -4.61 -0.26 -31.33
CA ALA A 28 -5.07 -1.06 -30.19
C ALA A 28 -4.59 -0.48 -28.85
N PHE A 29 -3.35 0.04 -28.79
CA PHE A 29 -2.82 0.67 -27.59
C PHE A 29 -3.54 1.98 -27.24
N LEU A 30 -3.80 2.84 -28.23
CA LEU A 30 -4.56 4.09 -28.03
C LEU A 30 -6.04 3.84 -27.69
N GLY A 31 -6.67 2.84 -28.32
CA GLY A 31 -8.03 2.41 -27.99
C GLY A 31 -8.14 1.80 -26.58
N GLY A 32 -7.14 1.00 -26.18
CA GLY A 32 -7.07 0.37 -24.86
C GLY A 32 -6.90 1.36 -23.71
N MET A 33 -6.02 2.36 -23.85
CA MET A 33 -5.82 3.41 -22.83
C MET A 33 -7.10 4.24 -22.57
N LYS A 34 -7.91 4.50 -23.61
CA LYS A 34 -9.21 5.18 -23.47
C LYS A 34 -10.25 4.32 -22.76
N TYR A 35 -10.26 3.01 -22.99
CA TYR A 35 -11.20 2.08 -22.33
C TYR A 35 -10.96 1.98 -20.81
N GLN A 36 -9.72 2.15 -20.36
CA GLN A 36 -9.36 2.14 -18.94
C GLN A 36 -9.85 3.39 -18.18
N GLN A 37 -10.00 4.53 -18.87
CA GLN A 37 -10.56 5.77 -18.28
C GLN A 37 -12.08 5.72 -18.07
N THR A 38 -12.81 4.83 -18.77
CA THR A 38 -14.27 4.74 -18.65
C THR A 38 -14.76 3.79 -17.56
N LYS A 39 -13.86 3.07 -16.87
CA LYS A 39 -14.21 2.19 -15.72
C LYS A 39 -13.73 2.68 -14.35
N SER A 40 -13.18 3.89 -14.22
CA SER A 40 -13.00 4.54 -12.93
C SER A 40 -14.22 5.42 -12.59
N THR A 41 -15.35 4.76 -12.32
CA THR A 41 -16.44 5.36 -11.53
C THR A 41 -16.84 4.36 -10.47
N THR A 42 -15.99 4.24 -9.46
CA THR A 42 -16.46 3.92 -8.12
C THR A 42 -16.47 5.25 -7.37
N ARG A 43 -17.49 6.06 -7.68
CA ARG A 43 -17.95 7.09 -6.75
C ARG A 43 -18.53 6.33 -5.56
N PHE A 44 -17.86 6.41 -4.41
CA PHE A 44 -18.40 5.95 -3.14
C PHE A 44 -19.54 6.91 -2.74
N SER A 45 -20.71 6.71 -3.34
CA SER A 45 -21.98 7.35 -2.98
C SER A 45 -22.97 6.22 -2.74
N GLY A 46 -23.33 6.02 -1.48
CA GLY A 46 -24.33 5.01 -1.09
C GLY A 46 -23.96 4.17 0.12
N PHE A 47 -23.55 4.78 1.24
CA PHE A 47 -23.70 4.15 2.55
C PHE A 47 -24.82 4.86 3.31
N ASN A 48 -26.05 4.68 2.80
CA ASN A 48 -27.26 5.06 3.51
C ASN A 48 -27.60 3.88 4.44
N GLY A 49 -27.25 4.02 5.71
CA GLY A 49 -27.39 2.98 6.72
C GLY A 49 -26.69 3.36 8.02
N GLU A 50 -27.13 4.47 8.62
CA GLU A 50 -27.15 4.69 10.09
C GLU A 50 -25.90 4.43 10.95
N LYS A 51 -24.69 4.34 10.36
CA LYS A 51 -23.42 4.16 11.10
C LYS A 51 -22.25 5.02 10.57
N GLY A 52 -22.56 6.13 9.90
CA GLY A 52 -21.56 7.06 9.36
C GLY A 52 -20.99 8.09 10.37
N GLN A 53 -21.44 8.10 11.63
CA GLN A 53 -21.07 9.14 12.58
C GLN A 53 -19.69 8.94 13.26
N PHE A 54 -18.97 7.86 12.98
CA PHE A 54 -17.67 7.60 13.63
C PHE A 54 -16.48 8.28 12.93
N VAL A 55 -16.58 8.56 11.63
CA VAL A 55 -15.47 9.17 10.86
C VAL A 55 -15.44 10.71 11.01
N GLN A 56 -16.52 11.32 11.47
CA GLN A 56 -16.65 12.78 11.55
C GLN A 56 -16.25 13.39 12.92
N ARG A 57 -15.85 12.58 13.91
CA ARG A 57 -15.57 13.06 15.29
C ARG A 57 -14.08 13.23 15.62
N MET A 58 -13.15 12.87 14.73
CA MET A 58 -11.75 13.32 14.81
C MET A 58 -11.57 14.48 13.81
N GLY A 59 -11.65 15.70 14.35
CA GLY A 59 -11.94 16.91 13.60
C GLY A 59 -10.85 17.44 12.66
N GLY A 60 -11.32 18.21 11.68
CA GLY A 60 -10.56 19.25 11.01
C GLY A 60 -10.82 19.33 9.50
N PRO A 61 -11.71 20.22 9.01
CA PRO A 61 -11.66 20.68 7.64
C PRO A 61 -10.48 21.66 7.51
N SER A 62 -9.29 21.14 7.20
CA SER A 62 -8.12 21.97 6.93
C SER A 62 -7.41 21.42 5.70
N GLY A 63 -7.48 22.20 4.62
CA GLY A 63 -6.98 21.90 3.28
C GLY A 63 -5.47 21.87 3.17
N ASN A 64 -4.84 20.91 3.84
CA ASN A 64 -3.57 20.33 3.44
C ASN A 64 -3.80 18.82 3.41
N GLU A 65 -4.34 18.32 2.30
CA GLU A 65 -4.26 16.91 1.92
C GLU A 65 -2.78 16.56 1.76
N ALA A 66 -2.07 16.35 2.87
CA ALA A 66 -0.94 15.45 2.87
C ALA A 66 -1.53 14.14 2.33
N ASN A 67 -1.18 13.83 1.09
CA ASN A 67 -1.69 12.70 0.32
C ASN A 67 -1.12 11.42 0.95
N PHE A 68 -1.57 11.11 2.16
CA PHE A 68 -1.09 10.02 2.98
C PHE A 68 -1.63 8.74 2.35
N GLN A 69 -0.82 8.18 1.47
CA GLN A 69 -1.10 6.90 0.83
C GLN A 69 -0.32 5.82 1.58
N PRO A 70 -0.96 5.07 2.51
CA PRO A 70 -0.30 3.95 3.15
C PRO A 70 0.04 2.90 2.09
N ILE A 71 1.29 2.47 2.07
CA ILE A 71 1.77 1.40 1.18
C ILE A 71 1.97 0.15 2.04
N ASN A 72 1.35 -0.96 1.62
CA ASN A 72 1.56 -2.27 2.22
C ASN A 72 1.99 -3.25 1.13
N GLY A 73 3.05 -3.99 1.39
CA GLY A 73 3.61 -4.92 0.42
C GLY A 73 4.91 -5.55 0.89
N GLU A 74 5.57 -6.22 -0.03
CA GLU A 74 6.82 -6.95 0.20
C GLU A 74 7.99 -6.16 -0.39
N ILE A 75 9.07 -5.97 0.37
CA ILE A 75 10.29 -5.34 -0.15
C ILE A 75 10.99 -6.35 -1.08
N ILE A 76 11.13 -5.99 -2.35
CA ILE A 76 11.78 -6.82 -3.38
C ILE A 76 13.17 -6.33 -3.77
N SER A 77 13.52 -5.09 -3.43
CA SER A 77 14.88 -4.56 -3.51
C SER A 77 15.09 -3.42 -2.52
N SER A 78 16.34 -3.19 -2.13
CA SER A 78 16.73 -2.12 -1.21
C SER A 78 18.09 -1.54 -1.61
N ASP A 79 18.16 -0.21 -1.61
CA ASP A 79 19.36 0.59 -1.80
C ASP A 79 19.57 1.50 -0.57
N GLU A 80 20.64 2.31 -0.54
CA GLU A 80 20.95 3.18 0.62
C GLU A 80 19.86 4.23 0.91
N THR A 81 19.18 4.73 -0.12
CA THR A 81 18.20 5.82 0.00
C THR A 81 16.80 5.42 -0.46
N SER A 82 16.58 4.15 -0.81
CA SER A 82 15.27 3.71 -1.28
C SER A 82 15.01 2.22 -1.11
N VAL A 83 13.72 1.84 -1.09
CA VAL A 83 13.27 0.45 -1.14
C VAL A 83 12.19 0.30 -2.21
N THR A 84 12.23 -0.80 -2.97
CA THR A 84 11.16 -1.15 -3.91
C THR A 84 10.22 -2.15 -3.27
N ILE A 85 8.94 -1.78 -3.21
CA ILE A 85 7.88 -2.59 -2.61
C ILE A 85 6.97 -3.12 -3.70
N LYS A 86 6.82 -4.44 -3.75
CA LYS A 86 5.78 -5.13 -4.51
C LYS A 86 4.46 -5.04 -3.77
N LEU A 87 3.45 -4.49 -4.43
CA LEU A 87 2.11 -4.32 -3.87
C LEU A 87 1.26 -5.58 -4.09
N GLN A 88 0.16 -5.68 -3.35
CA GLN A 88 -0.79 -6.78 -3.46
C GLN A 88 -1.48 -6.86 -4.84
N ASP A 89 -1.61 -5.74 -5.56
CA ASP A 89 -2.15 -5.69 -6.92
C ASP A 89 -1.15 -6.16 -7.99
N GLY A 90 0.06 -6.56 -7.59
CA GLY A 90 1.13 -7.01 -8.47
C GLY A 90 2.00 -5.88 -9.05
N SER A 91 1.65 -4.62 -8.82
CA SER A 91 2.49 -3.48 -9.19
C SER A 91 3.66 -3.30 -8.21
N SER A 92 4.56 -2.36 -8.49
CA SER A 92 5.68 -2.03 -7.60
C SER A 92 5.80 -0.52 -7.43
N LYS A 93 6.25 -0.09 -6.25
CA LYS A 93 6.53 1.32 -5.93
C LYS A 93 7.92 1.44 -5.31
N ILE A 94 8.61 2.53 -5.64
CA ILE A 94 9.87 2.92 -5.01
C ILE A 94 9.53 3.87 -3.87
N VAL A 95 9.99 3.57 -2.66
CA VAL A 95 9.86 4.39 -1.46
C VAL A 95 11.23 5.00 -1.16
N LEU A 96 11.29 6.32 -1.10
CA LEU A 96 12.51 7.04 -0.74
C LEU A 96 12.64 7.12 0.78
N LEU A 97 13.84 6.86 1.27
CA LEU A 97 14.20 6.98 2.68
C LEU A 97 14.97 8.28 2.91
N SER A 98 14.75 8.88 4.06
CA SER A 98 15.47 10.04 4.58
C SER A 98 15.98 9.78 5.99
N ASP A 99 16.89 10.62 6.48
CA ASP A 99 17.39 10.55 7.86
C ASP A 99 16.27 10.74 8.91
N SER A 100 15.15 11.37 8.52
CA SER A 100 13.96 11.54 9.36
C SER A 100 12.98 10.37 9.29
N THR A 101 13.26 9.34 8.48
CA THR A 101 12.37 8.19 8.33
C THR A 101 12.47 7.28 9.55
N SER A 102 11.39 7.16 10.33
CA SER A 102 11.32 6.23 11.47
C SER A 102 11.00 4.81 11.00
N ILE A 103 11.96 3.90 11.18
CA ILE A 103 11.81 2.47 10.85
C ILE A 103 11.60 1.70 12.15
N ASN A 104 10.44 1.05 12.28
CA ASN A 104 10.09 0.25 13.45
C ASN A 104 9.89 -1.20 13.02
N LYS A 105 10.57 -2.13 13.70
CA LYS A 105 10.41 -3.57 13.50
C LYS A 105 9.60 -4.13 14.66
N ALA A 106 8.47 -4.75 14.37
CA ALA A 106 7.75 -5.57 15.33
C ALA A 106 8.24 -7.02 15.20
N GLU A 107 8.52 -7.65 16.34
CA GLU A 107 8.91 -9.06 16.42
C GLU A 107 8.08 -9.73 17.52
N SER A 108 7.82 -11.03 17.36
CA SER A 108 7.12 -11.79 18.38
C SER A 108 8.01 -11.91 19.62
N GLY A 109 7.58 -11.30 20.72
CA GLY A 109 8.24 -11.41 22.01
C GLY A 109 7.79 -12.65 22.79
N SER A 110 8.65 -13.06 23.72
CA SER A 110 8.44 -14.11 24.70
C SER A 110 8.37 -13.51 26.11
N LYS A 111 8.07 -14.32 27.13
CA LYS A 111 8.04 -13.81 28.52
C LYS A 111 9.44 -13.48 29.01
N GLU A 112 10.44 -14.16 28.47
CA GLU A 112 11.86 -14.02 28.77
C GLU A 112 12.41 -12.66 28.29
N ASP A 113 11.71 -12.01 27.35
CA ASP A 113 12.04 -10.67 26.87
C ASP A 113 11.51 -9.56 27.80
N LEU A 114 10.64 -9.88 28.75
CA LEU A 114 10.12 -8.94 29.75
C LEU A 114 11.15 -8.74 30.85
N LYS A 115 12.10 -7.84 30.61
CA LYS A 115 13.19 -7.51 31.54
C LYS A 115 12.91 -6.19 32.25
N GLU A 116 13.46 -6.07 33.46
CA GLU A 116 13.42 -4.82 34.21
C GLU A 116 14.11 -3.70 33.42
N GLY A 117 13.46 -2.53 33.36
CA GLY A 117 13.95 -1.35 32.62
C GLY A 117 13.43 -1.22 31.18
N GLU A 118 12.78 -2.25 30.63
CA GLU A 118 12.17 -2.17 29.29
C GLU A 118 10.91 -1.28 29.29
N LYS A 119 10.74 -0.49 28.23
CA LYS A 119 9.50 0.27 28.02
C LYS A 119 8.44 -0.66 27.45
N VAL A 120 7.25 -0.67 28.05
CA VAL A 120 6.14 -1.52 27.60
C VAL A 120 4.83 -0.75 27.48
N LEU A 121 4.02 -1.15 26.50
CA LEU A 121 2.61 -0.80 26.43
C LEU A 121 1.79 -2.06 26.73
N VAL A 122 1.03 -2.03 27.82
CA VAL A 122 0.15 -3.13 28.25
C VAL A 122 -1.29 -2.79 27.89
N LEU A 123 -1.93 -3.65 27.11
CA LEU A 123 -3.37 -3.59 26.84
C LEU A 123 -4.05 -4.71 27.62
N GLY A 124 -4.97 -4.35 28.50
CA GLY A 124 -5.62 -5.29 29.42
C GLY A 124 -6.78 -4.68 30.18
N ASN A 125 -7.36 -5.47 31.08
CA ASN A 125 -8.43 -5.03 31.96
C ASN A 125 -7.85 -4.60 33.30
N SER A 126 -8.23 -3.41 33.78
CA SER A 126 -7.93 -2.99 35.14
C SER A 126 -8.84 -3.71 36.13
N ASN A 127 -8.24 -4.26 37.18
CA ASN A 127 -8.93 -4.97 38.25
C ASN A 127 -9.22 -4.01 39.43
N SER A 128 -10.14 -4.39 40.31
CA SER A 128 -10.54 -3.58 41.49
C SER A 128 -9.44 -3.40 42.52
N ASP A 129 -8.41 -4.25 42.51
CA ASP A 129 -7.23 -4.18 43.38
C ASP A 129 -6.12 -3.27 42.82
N GLY A 130 -6.34 -2.64 41.67
CA GLY A 130 -5.37 -1.77 40.98
C GLY A 130 -4.39 -2.51 40.07
N SER A 131 -4.46 -3.84 39.98
CA SER A 131 -3.67 -4.62 39.02
C SER A 131 -4.28 -4.58 37.61
N VAL A 132 -3.50 -4.94 36.59
CA VAL A 132 -3.97 -5.03 35.20
C VAL A 132 -3.78 -6.45 34.68
N SER A 133 -4.87 -7.09 34.27
CA SER A 133 -4.87 -8.37 33.58
C SER A 133 -4.53 -8.15 32.10
N ALA A 134 -3.27 -8.36 31.72
CA ALA A 134 -2.78 -8.13 30.37
C ALA A 134 -3.36 -9.12 29.34
N GLN A 135 -3.85 -8.59 28.22
CA GLN A 135 -4.25 -9.36 27.03
C GLN A 135 -3.19 -9.28 25.93
N SER A 136 -2.46 -8.16 25.86
CA SER A 136 -1.36 -7.96 24.94
C SER A 136 -0.32 -7.03 25.56
N ILE A 137 0.96 -7.32 25.32
CA ILE A 137 2.09 -6.52 25.76
C ILE A 137 2.94 -6.22 24.53
N GLN A 138 3.15 -4.94 24.26
CA GLN A 138 4.08 -4.48 23.23
C GLN A 138 5.34 -3.97 23.90
N LEU A 139 6.46 -4.61 23.59
CA LEU A 139 7.80 -4.16 23.99
C LEU A 139 8.24 -3.00 23.10
N ASN A 140 8.94 -2.04 23.70
CA ASN A 140 9.50 -0.85 23.04
C ASN A 140 8.51 -0.20 22.06
N PRO A 141 7.32 0.20 22.55
CA PRO A 141 6.36 0.89 21.71
C PRO A 141 7.03 2.16 21.15
N PRO A 142 6.76 2.52 19.88
CA PRO A 142 7.26 3.78 19.33
C PRO A 142 6.81 4.91 20.25
N ASP A 143 7.70 5.87 20.53
CA ASP A 143 7.39 7.02 21.36
C ASP A 143 6.24 7.80 20.69
N ARG A 144 5.01 7.51 21.13
CA ARG A 144 3.85 8.26 20.70
C ARG A 144 3.98 9.62 21.36
N VAL A 145 4.30 10.64 20.57
CA VAL A 145 4.07 12.03 20.97
C VAL A 145 2.56 12.20 21.12
N ILE A 146 2.04 11.82 22.28
CA ILE A 146 0.70 12.20 22.68
C ILE A 146 0.84 13.69 22.97
N PHE A 147 0.38 14.52 22.02
CA PHE A 147 0.04 15.90 22.30
C PHE A 147 -1.04 15.87 23.37
N ARG A 148 -0.62 15.80 24.63
CA ARG A 148 -1.49 16.05 25.77
C ARG A 148 -1.88 17.51 25.57
N GLN A 149 -3.07 17.75 25.03
CA GLN A 149 -3.70 19.05 25.14
C GLN A 149 -3.82 19.30 26.64
N GLU A 150 -2.88 20.07 27.14
CA GLU A 150 -2.95 20.69 28.45
C GLU A 150 -4.10 21.70 28.32
N ASN A 151 -5.32 21.23 28.58
CA ASN A 151 -6.45 22.13 28.76
C ASN A 151 -6.12 22.96 30.00
N GLN A 152 -5.84 24.24 29.76
CA GLN A 152 -6.00 25.29 30.75
C GLN A 152 -7.48 25.45 31.09
#